data_AF-A0A8C9XR10-F1
#
_entry.id   AF-A0A8C9XR10-F1
#
_cell.length_a   1.000
_cell.length_b   1.000
_cell.length_c   1.000
_cell.angle_alpha   90.00
_cell.angle_beta   90.00
_cell.angle_gamma   90.00
#
_symmetry.space_group_name_H-M   'P 1'
#
loop_
_entity.id
_entity.type
_entity.pdbx_description
1 polymer ?
#
loop_
_entity_poly.entity_id
_entity_poly.type
_entity_poly.pdbx_seq_one_letter_code
_entity_poly.pdbx_strand_id
1 'polypeptide(L)'
;LADTVKVFYTNAGCTLVALNPFQPFPDLYSLDVMKEYHCAPQPQEFKPHIFIVAEEAYRNVQGQLEPVNQSLVVSGESGAGKTWTSRCLMKYYATVAASSSVLKSQDTVERIERRVLDSNPIMEAFGNACTLRNNNSSRFGKYIQLQLDRCQLLVGASVQTYLLEKTRVACQLANERNFHIFYQMMKGATDEQRKEWKMPCGQHFVWLPNSEKTLEEDCFLETVAAMVHLGINAERQRQIFKILAGILQLGNLNFSSSTDESQPCNLDEQAAELLCVPAEELQMCFRVRTLKAGKQSVLKPCSQAECSMRRDCLAKAIYAQLFEWLVTFINNSICAGTSTWCNFIGVLDVYGFECFQINNLEQLCINYANEKLQQHFVAHYLRAQQEEYVSEGLEWSFVKYKDNQSCLDLLERSPVGVFSLLNEESRLNRASDPKTFRVRLEKELGDNANISWDKFSKEPHFTVAHYAGKVNYQMEGMVEKNKDPVPPELINLLQKSDSPLLHQIFTDSETENPTTKGLSKVTVVSKFKNSLESLMKILHSTTPHYTRCIKSILACLLWTKSDSFLSLGLLFTFSFICPISM
;
A
#
# COMPACT_ATOMS: atom_id res chain seq x y z
N LEU A 1 42.93 11.78 1.96
CA LEU A 1 41.76 10.88 2.08
C LEU A 1 40.81 11.20 0.94
N ALA A 2 41.27 10.93 -0.28
CA ALA A 2 40.54 11.11 -1.52
C ALA A 2 40.26 9.71 -2.08
N ASP A 3 39.13 9.55 -2.75
CA ASP A 3 38.62 8.32 -3.39
C ASP A 3 38.09 7.22 -2.47
N THR A 4 37.08 7.55 -1.65
CA THR A 4 36.08 6.54 -1.28
C THR A 4 35.23 6.23 -2.51
N VAL A 5 35.46 5.08 -3.13
CA VAL A 5 34.58 4.53 -4.18
C VAL A 5 33.16 4.48 -3.60
N LYS A 6 32.25 5.30 -4.15
CA LYS A 6 30.86 5.38 -3.73
C LYS A 6 30.10 4.16 -4.27
N VAL A 7 30.23 3.02 -3.59
CA VAL A 7 29.53 1.77 -3.93
C VAL A 7 28.17 1.75 -3.24
N PHE A 8 27.08 1.71 -4.02
CA PHE A 8 25.70 1.67 -3.52
C PHE A 8 25.01 0.32 -3.76
N TYR A 9 25.61 -0.55 -4.56
CA TYR A 9 25.08 -1.84 -4.93
C TYR A 9 26.13 -2.91 -4.66
N THR A 10 25.71 -4.02 -4.05
CA THR A 10 26.58 -5.17 -3.76
C THR A 10 25.77 -6.46 -3.86
N ASN A 11 26.36 -7.51 -4.44
CA ASN A 11 25.74 -8.83 -4.47
C ASN A 11 25.88 -9.53 -3.11
N ALA A 12 24.81 -10.17 -2.66
CA ALA A 12 24.78 -11.02 -1.48
C ALA A 12 24.13 -12.36 -1.89
N GLY A 13 24.94 -13.27 -2.42
CA GLY A 13 24.46 -14.49 -3.08
C GLY A 13 23.60 -14.14 -4.30
N CYS A 14 22.39 -14.70 -4.34
CA CYS A 14 21.37 -14.47 -5.37
C CYS A 14 20.61 -13.15 -5.23
N THR A 15 20.92 -12.33 -4.21
CA THR A 15 20.20 -11.09 -3.91
C THR A 15 21.08 -9.89 -4.15
N LEU A 16 20.52 -8.84 -4.74
CA LEU A 16 21.18 -7.54 -4.81
C LEU A 16 20.86 -6.71 -3.57
N VAL A 17 21.88 -6.17 -2.91
CA VAL A 17 21.73 -5.19 -1.83
C VAL A 17 21.89 -3.79 -2.42
N ALA A 18 20.91 -2.92 -2.16
CA ALA A 18 20.89 -1.53 -2.60
C ALA A 18 20.91 -0.60 -1.38
N LEU A 19 21.94 0.23 -1.24
CA LEU A 19 22.07 1.19 -0.15
C LEU A 19 21.54 2.56 -0.59
N ASN A 20 20.60 3.13 0.18
CA ASN A 20 20.07 4.46 -0.12
C ASN A 20 21.16 5.55 0.07
N PRO A 21 21.56 6.27 -1.00
CA PRO A 21 22.58 7.31 -0.91
C PRO A 21 22.10 8.64 -0.31
N PHE A 22 20.78 8.85 -0.20
CA PHE A 22 20.14 10.13 0.17
C PHE A 22 20.55 11.35 -0.67
N GLN A 23 21.16 11.12 -1.83
CA GLN A 23 21.55 12.18 -2.77
C GLN A 23 21.48 11.62 -4.21
N PRO A 24 21.18 12.47 -5.21
CA PRO A 24 21.09 12.03 -6.59
C PRO A 24 22.48 11.71 -7.16
N PHE A 25 22.57 10.63 -7.93
CA PHE A 25 23.73 10.26 -8.75
C PHE A 25 23.27 9.99 -10.18
N PRO A 26 23.01 11.03 -10.99
CA PRO A 26 22.42 10.88 -12.32
C PRO A 26 23.26 10.00 -13.26
N ASP A 27 24.58 10.12 -13.19
CA ASP A 27 25.52 9.38 -14.05
C ASP A 27 25.38 7.86 -13.88
N LEU A 28 25.06 7.39 -12.67
CA LEU A 28 24.86 5.97 -12.34
C LEU A 28 23.61 5.38 -13.02
N TYR A 29 22.64 6.23 -13.38
CA TYR A 29 21.35 5.82 -13.96
C TYR A 29 21.10 6.46 -15.34
N SER A 30 22.19 6.81 -16.04
CA SER A 30 22.13 7.38 -17.39
C SER A 30 21.70 6.36 -18.43
N LEU A 31 21.16 6.84 -19.57
CA LEU A 31 20.74 5.98 -20.68
C LEU A 31 21.92 5.19 -21.26
N ASP A 32 23.12 5.78 -21.27
CA ASP A 32 24.32 5.12 -21.79
C ASP A 32 24.72 3.94 -20.90
N VAL A 33 24.66 4.10 -19.58
CA VAL A 33 24.90 2.99 -18.63
C VAL A 33 23.86 1.89 -18.82
N MET A 34 22.57 2.23 -18.98
CA MET A 34 21.53 1.21 -19.24
C MET A 34 21.84 0.39 -20.51
N LYS A 35 22.24 1.07 -21.59
CA LYS A 35 22.63 0.40 -22.85
C LYS A 35 23.90 -0.43 -22.70
N GLU A 36 24.86 0.04 -21.89
CA GLU A 36 26.10 -0.68 -21.61
C GLU A 36 25.82 -2.05 -20.96
N TYR A 37 24.97 -2.08 -19.91
CA TYR A 37 24.56 -3.33 -19.27
C TYR A 37 23.76 -4.24 -20.21
N HIS A 38 22.88 -3.68 -21.05
CA HIS A 38 22.09 -4.46 -21.99
C HIS A 38 22.96 -5.12 -23.09
N CYS A 39 23.92 -4.38 -23.65
CA CYS A 39 24.78 -4.88 -24.72
C CYS A 39 25.90 -5.81 -24.23
N ALA A 40 26.19 -5.83 -22.92
CA ALA A 40 27.24 -6.66 -22.35
C ALA A 40 26.92 -8.16 -22.52
N PRO A 41 27.82 -8.99 -23.07
CA PRO A 41 27.60 -10.43 -23.15
C PRO A 41 27.44 -11.06 -21.76
N GLN A 42 28.25 -10.59 -20.80
CA GLN A 42 28.33 -11.08 -19.43
C GLN A 42 28.16 -9.91 -18.43
N PRO A 43 26.94 -9.38 -18.24
CA PRO A 43 26.68 -8.23 -17.37
C PRO A 43 27.08 -8.48 -15.90
N GLN A 44 27.16 -9.75 -15.49
CA GLN A 44 27.63 -10.17 -14.17
C GLN A 44 29.12 -9.86 -13.90
N GLU A 45 29.93 -9.62 -14.94
CA GLU A 45 31.34 -9.20 -14.78
C GLU A 45 31.48 -7.71 -14.49
N PHE A 46 30.41 -6.92 -14.69
CA PHE A 46 30.40 -5.50 -14.38
C PHE A 46 30.23 -5.28 -12.88
N LYS A 47 30.41 -4.01 -12.46
CA LYS A 47 30.13 -3.62 -11.08
C LYS A 47 28.67 -3.96 -10.74
N PRO A 48 28.39 -4.48 -9.53
CA PRO A 48 27.02 -4.78 -9.11
C PRO A 48 26.11 -3.57 -9.33
N HIS A 49 24.95 -3.81 -9.93
CA HIS A 49 24.00 -2.75 -10.26
C HIS A 49 22.59 -3.33 -10.39
N ILE A 50 21.57 -2.49 -10.17
CA ILE A 50 20.17 -2.90 -10.36
C ILE A 50 19.86 -3.34 -11.80
N PHE A 51 20.64 -2.84 -12.77
CA PHE A 51 20.49 -3.21 -14.17
C PHE A 51 20.91 -4.64 -14.47
N ILE A 52 21.78 -5.26 -13.66
CA ILE A 52 22.11 -6.68 -13.79
C ILE A 52 20.85 -7.51 -13.52
N VAL A 53 20.15 -7.21 -12.42
CA VAL A 53 18.91 -7.89 -12.04
C VAL A 53 17.82 -7.68 -13.11
N ALA A 54 17.74 -6.46 -13.65
CA ALA A 54 16.81 -6.13 -14.72
C ALA A 54 17.09 -6.92 -16.01
N GLU A 55 18.36 -6.98 -16.41
CA GLU A 55 18.84 -7.68 -17.60
C GLU A 55 18.69 -9.20 -17.48
N GLU A 56 18.98 -9.76 -16.30
CA GLU A 56 18.78 -11.18 -16.04
C GLU A 56 17.31 -11.58 -16.20
N ALA A 57 16.39 -10.82 -15.59
CA ALA A 57 14.96 -11.04 -15.79
C ALA A 57 14.56 -10.87 -17.27
N TYR A 58 15.10 -9.88 -17.99
CA TYR A 58 14.84 -9.69 -19.42
C TYR A 58 15.28 -10.91 -20.25
N ARG A 59 16.52 -11.36 -20.05
CA ARG A 59 17.11 -12.50 -20.77
C ARG A 59 16.44 -13.82 -20.44
N ASN A 60 15.94 -14.01 -19.21
CA ASN A 60 15.21 -15.21 -18.84
C ASN A 60 13.88 -15.35 -19.59
N VAL A 61 13.21 -14.23 -19.89
CA VAL A 61 12.07 -14.25 -20.82
C VAL A 61 12.53 -14.57 -22.24
N GLN A 62 13.73 -14.12 -22.64
CA GLN A 62 14.25 -14.30 -24.00
C GLN A 62 14.77 -15.71 -24.32
N GLY A 63 15.52 -16.31 -23.41
CA GLY A 63 16.33 -17.49 -23.67
C GLY A 63 15.58 -18.82 -23.61
N GLN A 64 14.28 -18.81 -23.29
CA GLN A 64 13.52 -20.03 -23.05
C GLN A 64 12.57 -20.35 -24.21
N LEU A 65 12.51 -21.64 -24.60
CA LEU A 65 11.56 -22.18 -25.58
C LEU A 65 10.10 -21.95 -25.14
N GLU A 66 9.84 -22.07 -23.83
CA GLU A 66 8.61 -21.66 -23.17
C GLU A 66 8.95 -20.54 -22.20
N PRO A 67 8.73 -19.27 -22.56
CA PRO A 67 9.12 -18.15 -21.72
C PRO A 67 8.35 -18.17 -20.39
N VAL A 68 9.08 -18.12 -19.28
CA VAL A 68 8.53 -18.05 -17.92
C VAL A 68 8.40 -16.59 -17.48
N ASN A 69 7.29 -16.24 -16.83
CA ASN A 69 7.09 -14.90 -16.29
C ASN A 69 8.09 -14.60 -15.17
N GLN A 70 8.49 -13.34 -15.03
CA GLN A 70 9.49 -12.93 -14.03
C GLN A 70 8.86 -12.04 -12.97
N SER A 71 9.43 -12.00 -11.77
CA SER A 71 9.08 -11.03 -10.74
C SER A 71 10.30 -10.41 -10.08
N LEU A 72 10.32 -9.08 -9.99
CA LEU A 72 11.33 -8.28 -9.32
C LEU A 72 10.75 -7.85 -7.98
N VAL A 73 11.23 -8.46 -6.90
CA VAL A 73 10.76 -8.21 -5.53
C VAL A 73 11.70 -7.22 -4.85
N VAL A 74 11.24 -5.97 -4.72
CA VAL A 74 12.00 -4.90 -4.06
C VAL A 74 11.51 -4.76 -2.62
N SER A 75 12.38 -5.08 -1.66
CA SER A 75 12.03 -5.12 -0.23
C SER A 75 12.97 -4.25 0.61
N GLY A 76 12.55 -3.88 1.81
CA GLY A 76 13.32 -3.01 2.71
C GLY A 76 12.43 -2.15 3.59
N GLU A 77 13.00 -1.55 4.64
CA GLU A 77 12.28 -0.67 5.55
C GLU A 77 11.72 0.60 4.85
N SER A 78 10.80 1.31 5.51
CA SER A 78 10.30 2.58 4.99
C SER A 78 11.44 3.60 4.82
N GLY A 79 11.51 4.25 3.65
CA GLY A 79 12.61 5.17 3.29
C GLY A 79 13.91 4.50 2.82
N ALA A 80 13.94 3.17 2.64
CA ALA A 80 15.15 2.47 2.18
C ALA A 80 15.44 2.62 0.66
N GLY A 81 14.53 3.18 -0.13
CA GLY A 81 14.72 3.38 -1.58
C GLY A 81 13.93 2.45 -2.51
N LYS A 82 12.96 1.68 -1.99
CA LYS A 82 12.17 0.71 -2.78
C LYS A 82 11.53 1.32 -4.03
N THR A 83 10.74 2.38 -3.87
CA THR A 83 10.06 3.08 -4.97
C THR A 83 11.04 3.67 -5.99
N TRP A 84 12.20 4.17 -5.54
CA TRP A 84 13.24 4.67 -6.45
C TRP A 84 13.85 3.53 -7.28
N THR A 85 14.16 2.40 -6.65
CA THR A 85 14.65 1.19 -7.34
C THR A 85 13.64 0.68 -8.37
N SER A 86 12.35 0.63 -8.02
CA SER A 86 11.28 0.26 -8.95
C SER A 86 11.20 1.22 -10.14
N ARG A 87 11.36 2.53 -9.94
CA ARG A 87 11.44 3.52 -11.03
C ARG A 87 12.65 3.28 -11.95
N CYS A 88 13.81 2.96 -11.38
CA CYS A 88 15.00 2.63 -12.17
C CYS A 88 14.81 1.39 -13.04
N LEU A 89 14.16 0.35 -12.50
CA LEU A 89 13.82 -0.87 -13.23
C LEU A 89 12.88 -0.57 -14.41
N MET A 90 11.83 0.22 -14.19
CA MET A 90 10.90 0.61 -15.26
C MET A 90 11.59 1.38 -16.38
N LYS A 91 12.45 2.35 -16.04
CA LYS A 91 13.22 3.13 -17.01
C LYS A 91 14.21 2.26 -17.81
N TYR A 92 14.81 1.27 -17.17
CA TYR A 92 15.68 0.29 -17.83
C TYR A 92 14.91 -0.48 -18.92
N TYR A 93 13.77 -1.08 -18.58
CA TYR A 93 12.98 -1.86 -19.54
C TYR A 93 12.46 -1.03 -20.71
N ALA A 94 12.08 0.22 -20.46
CA ALA A 94 11.70 1.12 -21.53
C ALA A 94 12.88 1.42 -22.47
N THR A 95 14.07 1.68 -21.91
CA THR A 95 15.29 1.95 -22.70
C THR A 95 15.70 0.73 -23.53
N VAL A 96 15.64 -0.47 -22.96
CA VAL A 96 15.94 -1.73 -23.65
C VAL A 96 14.94 -1.98 -24.79
N ALA A 97 13.64 -1.85 -24.52
CA ALA A 97 12.62 -2.05 -25.53
C ALA A 97 12.72 -1.03 -26.69
N ALA A 98 13.11 0.22 -26.41
CA ALA A 98 13.32 1.26 -27.42
C ALA A 98 14.59 1.04 -28.27
N SER A 99 15.55 0.24 -27.78
CA SER A 99 16.78 -0.11 -28.52
C SER A 99 16.54 -1.16 -29.61
N SER A 100 15.35 -1.77 -29.67
CA SER A 100 14.93 -2.62 -30.78
C SER A 100 14.73 -1.79 -32.07
N SER A 101 15.15 -2.32 -33.23
CA SER A 101 15.21 -1.61 -34.52
C SER A 101 13.86 -1.32 -35.19
N VAL A 102 12.73 -1.52 -34.49
CA VAL A 102 11.39 -1.40 -35.06
C VAL A 102 10.81 -0.02 -34.71
N LEU A 103 10.77 0.92 -35.67
CA LEU A 103 10.27 2.29 -35.44
C LEU A 103 8.87 2.37 -34.81
N LYS A 104 7.97 1.40 -35.08
CA LYS A 104 6.63 1.35 -34.46
C LYS A 104 6.65 0.94 -32.97
N SER A 105 7.68 0.22 -32.52
CA SER A 105 7.81 -0.16 -31.11
C SER A 105 8.26 1.04 -30.27
N GLN A 106 9.09 1.95 -30.81
CA GLN A 106 9.62 3.11 -30.08
C GLN A 106 8.52 4.05 -29.56
N ASP A 107 7.58 4.48 -30.40
CA ASP A 107 6.46 5.33 -29.98
C ASP A 107 5.56 4.65 -28.94
N THR A 108 5.37 3.34 -29.08
CA THR A 108 4.52 2.55 -28.17
C THR A 108 5.19 2.40 -26.81
N VAL A 109 6.48 2.08 -26.78
CA VAL A 109 7.30 1.93 -25.58
C VAL A 109 7.40 3.25 -24.84
N GLU A 110 7.72 4.34 -25.55
CA GLU A 110 7.82 5.67 -24.95
C GLU A 110 6.47 6.14 -24.38
N ARG A 111 5.35 5.82 -25.05
CA ARG A 111 4.00 6.08 -24.53
C ARG A 111 3.71 5.29 -23.27
N ILE A 112 4.06 4.00 -23.21
CA ILE A 112 3.83 3.15 -22.03
C ILE A 112 4.72 3.61 -20.88
N GLU A 113 6.01 3.83 -21.12
CA GLU A 113 6.95 4.34 -20.12
C GLU A 113 6.45 5.65 -19.53
N ARG A 114 6.17 6.65 -20.38
CA ARG A 114 5.67 7.96 -19.92
C ARG A 114 4.39 7.78 -19.11
N ARG A 115 3.41 6.99 -19.56
CA ARG A 115 2.15 6.79 -18.81
C ARG A 115 2.35 6.05 -17.49
N VAL A 116 3.21 5.04 -17.43
CA VAL A 116 3.51 4.34 -16.18
C VAL A 116 4.25 5.27 -15.22
N LEU A 117 5.21 6.05 -15.69
CA LEU A 117 5.92 7.03 -14.86
C LEU A 117 5.02 8.19 -14.41
N ASP A 118 4.19 8.73 -15.31
CA ASP A 118 3.19 9.78 -15.06
C ASP A 118 2.07 9.30 -14.13
N SER A 119 1.86 7.99 -13.98
CA SER A 119 0.93 7.47 -12.98
C SER A 119 1.45 7.59 -11.54
N ASN A 120 2.77 7.71 -11.34
CA ASN A 120 3.34 7.77 -9.99
C ASN A 120 2.95 9.05 -9.23
N PRO A 121 3.04 10.27 -9.78
CA PRO A 121 2.58 11.47 -9.08
C PRO A 121 1.13 11.39 -8.60
N ILE A 122 0.24 10.74 -9.37
CA ILE A 122 -1.16 10.51 -8.96
C ILE A 122 -1.22 9.49 -7.82
N MET A 123 -0.61 8.32 -8.00
CA MET A 123 -0.64 7.27 -6.97
C MET A 123 0.03 7.71 -5.66
N GLU A 124 1.09 8.52 -5.73
CA GLU A 124 1.78 9.06 -4.56
C GLU A 124 0.95 10.15 -3.90
N ALA A 125 0.34 11.06 -4.67
CA ALA A 125 -0.55 12.07 -4.10
C ALA A 125 -1.72 11.44 -3.33
N PHE A 126 -2.35 10.40 -3.87
CA PHE A 126 -3.53 9.75 -3.29
C PHE A 126 -3.21 8.59 -2.34
N GLY A 127 -2.02 8.00 -2.41
CA GLY A 127 -1.67 6.77 -1.69
C GLY A 127 -0.50 6.91 -0.72
N ASN A 128 0.25 8.02 -0.76
CA ASN A 128 1.36 8.27 0.15
C ASN A 128 1.03 9.36 1.17
N ALA A 129 1.71 9.28 2.30
CA ALA A 129 1.60 10.25 3.38
C ALA A 129 2.92 10.42 4.14
N CYS A 130 3.04 11.55 4.85
CA CYS A 130 4.14 11.78 5.77
C CYS A 130 3.91 11.02 7.08
N THR A 131 4.88 10.15 7.41
CA THR A 131 4.96 9.43 8.68
C THR A 131 6.18 9.89 9.48
N LEU A 132 6.36 9.40 10.71
CA LEU A 132 7.56 9.68 11.51
C LEU A 132 8.87 9.19 10.86
N ARG A 133 8.82 8.22 9.94
CA ARG A 133 10.01 7.56 9.37
C ARG A 133 10.36 8.02 7.95
N ASN A 134 9.36 8.51 7.22
CA ASN A 134 9.46 8.87 5.80
C ASN A 134 8.40 9.93 5.46
N ASN A 135 8.83 11.02 4.83
CA ASN A 135 7.98 12.13 4.38
C ASN A 135 7.05 11.71 3.23
N ASN A 136 7.44 10.72 2.41
CA ASN A 136 6.68 10.19 1.28
C ASN A 136 6.47 8.67 1.43
N SER A 137 5.80 8.25 2.51
CA SER A 137 5.61 6.83 2.81
C SER A 137 4.41 6.27 2.06
N SER A 138 4.63 5.24 1.23
CA SER A 138 3.54 4.49 0.60
C SER A 138 2.63 3.85 1.66
N ARG A 139 1.33 4.13 1.57
CA ARG A 139 0.28 3.57 2.46
C ARG A 139 -0.63 2.58 1.73
N PHE A 140 -0.10 1.98 0.66
CA PHE A 140 -0.64 0.88 -0.12
C PHE A 140 0.55 0.11 -0.73
N GLY A 141 0.37 -1.16 -1.05
CA GLY A 141 1.31 -1.95 -1.84
C GLY A 141 0.99 -1.84 -3.33
N LYS A 142 2.01 -1.86 -4.19
CA LYS A 142 1.88 -1.73 -5.63
C LYS A 142 2.58 -2.89 -6.33
N TYR A 143 1.89 -3.54 -7.26
CA TYR A 143 2.48 -4.51 -8.18
C TYR A 143 2.25 -4.04 -9.61
N ILE A 144 3.35 -3.78 -10.33
CA ILE A 144 3.32 -3.32 -11.72
C ILE A 144 3.69 -4.50 -12.60
N GLN A 145 2.79 -4.89 -13.50
CA GLN A 145 3.05 -5.94 -14.48
C GLN A 145 3.39 -5.30 -15.82
N LEU A 146 4.63 -5.46 -16.30
CA LEU A 146 5.05 -5.04 -17.63
C LEU A 146 4.76 -6.16 -18.63
N GLN A 147 3.93 -5.90 -19.64
CA GLN A 147 3.40 -6.90 -20.57
C GLN A 147 4.24 -6.94 -21.86
N LEU A 148 4.73 -8.13 -22.19
CA LEU A 148 5.64 -8.38 -23.31
C LEU A 148 4.95 -9.24 -24.37
N ASP A 149 5.12 -8.87 -25.64
CA ASP A 149 4.70 -9.69 -26.78
C ASP A 149 5.69 -10.83 -27.08
N ARG A 150 5.42 -11.61 -28.12
CA ARG A 150 6.26 -12.73 -28.55
C ARG A 150 7.65 -12.30 -29.03
N CYS A 151 7.81 -11.03 -29.41
CA CYS A 151 9.08 -10.44 -29.79
C CYS A 151 9.77 -9.75 -28.60
N GLN A 152 9.23 -9.91 -27.38
CA GLN A 152 9.69 -9.29 -26.13
C GLN A 152 9.70 -7.77 -26.17
N LEU A 153 8.77 -7.20 -26.93
CA LEU A 153 8.52 -5.78 -26.93
C LEU A 153 7.48 -5.45 -25.87
N LEU A 154 7.70 -4.34 -25.17
CA LEU A 154 6.75 -3.82 -24.20
C LEU A 154 5.50 -3.30 -24.94
N VAL A 155 4.37 -3.99 -24.76
CA VAL A 155 3.10 -3.68 -25.42
C VAL A 155 2.05 -3.09 -24.47
N GLY A 156 2.24 -3.26 -23.17
CA GLY A 156 1.39 -2.64 -22.16
C GLY A 156 1.92 -2.79 -20.74
N ALA A 157 1.17 -2.27 -19.79
CA ALA A 157 1.42 -2.48 -18.38
C ALA A 157 0.10 -2.52 -17.59
N SER A 158 0.11 -3.14 -16.42
CA SER A 158 -0.99 -3.03 -15.45
C SER A 158 -0.46 -2.77 -14.06
N VAL A 159 -1.29 -2.13 -13.23
CA VAL A 159 -1.00 -1.81 -11.83
C VAL A 159 -2.07 -2.45 -10.97
N GLN A 160 -1.64 -3.25 -10.00
CA GLN A 160 -2.48 -3.79 -8.94
C GLN A 160 -2.08 -3.14 -7.62
N THR A 161 -3.07 -2.69 -6.86
CA THR A 161 -2.86 -2.08 -5.54
C THR A 161 -3.37 -2.97 -4.43
N TYR A 162 -2.67 -2.97 -3.29
CA TYR A 162 -3.01 -3.78 -2.12
C TYR A 162 -3.11 -2.91 -0.87
N LEU A 163 -4.20 -3.05 -0.13
CA LEU A 163 -4.37 -2.51 1.22
C LEU A 163 -4.05 -1.01 1.35
N LEU A 164 -4.88 -0.16 0.72
CA LEU A 164 -4.88 1.25 1.06
C LEU A 164 -5.24 1.46 2.54
N GLU A 165 -4.41 2.19 3.28
CA GLU A 165 -4.65 2.59 4.68
C GLU A 165 -5.76 3.65 4.78
N LYS A 166 -6.98 3.33 4.34
CA LYS A 166 -8.10 4.29 4.29
C LYS A 166 -8.44 4.91 5.64
N THR A 167 -8.10 4.27 6.76
CA THR A 167 -8.29 4.84 8.11
C THR A 167 -7.55 6.16 8.29
N ARG A 168 -6.44 6.36 7.56
CA ARG A 168 -5.68 7.61 7.51
C ARG A 168 -6.51 8.81 7.06
N VAL A 169 -7.60 8.61 6.33
CA VAL A 169 -8.47 9.72 5.89
C VAL A 169 -9.08 10.46 7.09
N ALA A 170 -9.49 9.73 8.12
CA ALA A 170 -10.21 10.27 9.27
C ALA A 170 -9.39 10.30 10.58
N CYS A 171 -8.27 9.59 10.64
CA CYS A 171 -7.45 9.49 11.85
C CYS A 171 -5.96 9.34 11.50
N GLN A 172 -5.11 10.19 12.06
CA GLN A 172 -3.66 10.17 11.89
C GLN A 172 -2.97 10.19 13.26
N LEU A 173 -1.77 9.62 13.35
CA LEU A 173 -0.95 9.72 14.56
C LEU A 173 -0.37 11.13 14.73
N ALA A 174 0.03 11.47 15.96
CA ALA A 174 0.68 12.73 16.25
C ALA A 174 1.93 12.94 15.36
N ASN A 175 2.09 14.17 14.84
CA ASN A 175 3.16 14.57 13.91
C ASN A 175 3.15 13.86 12.53
N GLU A 176 2.11 13.09 12.20
CA GLU A 176 1.90 12.56 10.85
C GLU A 176 0.93 13.43 10.04
N ARG A 177 0.89 13.19 8.74
CA ARG A 177 -0.06 13.84 7.83
C ARG A 177 -1.11 12.85 7.30
N ASN A 178 -2.21 13.40 6.80
CA ASN A 178 -3.11 12.70 5.89
C ASN A 178 -2.42 12.49 4.52
N PHE A 179 -3.13 11.95 3.53
CA PHE A 179 -2.63 11.79 2.17
C PHE A 179 -2.22 13.13 1.55
N HIS A 180 -1.16 13.11 0.74
CA HIS A 180 -0.56 14.33 0.17
C HIS A 180 -1.55 15.17 -0.63
N ILE A 181 -2.49 14.54 -1.35
CA ILE A 181 -3.46 15.24 -2.20
C ILE A 181 -4.25 16.32 -1.46
N PHE A 182 -4.62 16.10 -0.20
CA PHE A 182 -5.34 17.11 0.57
C PHE A 182 -4.49 18.35 0.87
N TYR A 183 -3.19 18.17 1.14
CA TYR A 183 -2.24 19.27 1.38
C TYR A 183 -1.87 19.98 0.09
N GLN A 184 -1.68 19.22 -0.99
CA GLN A 184 -1.48 19.76 -2.33
C GLN A 184 -2.66 20.65 -2.74
N MET A 185 -3.90 20.19 -2.56
CA MET A 185 -5.09 21.02 -2.81
C MET A 185 -5.10 22.28 -1.95
N MET A 186 -4.84 22.17 -0.65
CA MET A 186 -4.83 23.34 0.24
C MET A 186 -3.80 24.38 -0.22
N LYS A 187 -2.59 23.96 -0.59
CA LYS A 187 -1.50 24.90 -0.94
C LYS A 187 -1.58 25.39 -2.38
N GLY A 188 -1.94 24.53 -3.32
CA GLY A 188 -1.87 24.78 -4.76
C GLY A 188 -3.15 25.32 -5.41
N ALA A 189 -4.27 25.38 -4.68
CA ALA A 189 -5.53 25.88 -5.22
C ALA A 189 -5.47 27.37 -5.60
N THR A 190 -6.00 27.68 -6.77
CA THR A 190 -6.40 29.04 -7.19
C THR A 190 -7.58 29.56 -6.37
N ASP A 191 -7.81 30.87 -6.39
CA ASP A 191 -8.94 31.47 -5.65
C ASP A 191 -10.30 31.00 -6.17
N GLU A 192 -10.42 30.78 -7.48
CA GLU A 192 -11.60 30.20 -8.11
C GLU A 192 -11.85 28.77 -7.61
N GLN A 193 -10.80 27.95 -7.57
CA GLN A 193 -10.87 26.58 -7.05
C GLN A 193 -11.24 26.58 -5.56
N ARG A 194 -10.63 27.44 -4.74
CA ARG A 194 -10.97 27.56 -3.31
C ARG A 194 -12.44 27.89 -3.10
N LYS A 195 -12.99 28.80 -3.92
CA LYS A 195 -14.41 29.15 -3.89
C LYS A 195 -15.29 27.98 -4.29
N GLU A 196 -14.94 27.26 -5.36
CA GLU A 196 -15.68 26.07 -5.82
C GLU A 196 -15.65 24.94 -4.78
N TRP A 197 -14.50 24.72 -4.16
CA TRP A 197 -14.26 23.64 -3.18
C TRP A 197 -14.73 24.01 -1.77
N LYS A 198 -15.21 25.24 -1.57
CA LYS A 198 -15.57 25.79 -0.25
C LYS A 198 -14.39 25.69 0.74
N MET A 199 -13.16 25.90 0.27
CA MET A 199 -11.93 25.82 1.06
C MET A 199 -11.22 27.20 1.12
N PRO A 200 -11.80 28.21 1.80
CA PRO A 200 -11.17 29.52 1.95
C PRO A 200 -9.77 29.43 2.58
N CYS A 201 -8.92 30.39 2.21
CA CYS A 201 -7.56 30.48 2.75
C CYS A 201 -7.58 30.59 4.28
N GLY A 202 -6.80 29.76 4.95
CA GLY A 202 -6.69 29.73 6.42
C GLY A 202 -7.80 28.94 7.13
N GLN A 203 -8.73 28.30 6.42
CA GLN A 203 -9.67 27.38 7.07
C GLN A 203 -8.94 26.20 7.70
N HIS A 204 -9.29 25.91 8.95
CA HIS A 204 -8.80 24.73 9.65
C HIS A 204 -9.66 23.51 9.31
N PHE A 205 -9.02 22.40 8.97
CA PHE A 205 -9.67 21.10 8.74
C PHE A 205 -9.19 20.08 9.77
N VAL A 206 -10.14 19.47 10.48
CA VAL A 206 -9.83 18.47 11.53
C VAL A 206 -9.01 17.30 10.99
N TRP A 207 -9.30 16.86 9.76
CA TRP A 207 -8.59 15.76 9.08
C TRP A 207 -7.36 16.20 8.29
N LEU A 208 -6.89 17.44 8.47
CA LEU A 208 -5.67 17.95 7.84
C LEU A 208 -4.66 18.46 8.89
N PRO A 209 -4.23 17.61 9.84
CA PRO A 209 -3.30 18.02 10.87
C PRO A 209 -1.94 18.39 10.26
N ASN A 210 -1.17 19.21 10.99
CA ASN A 210 0.19 19.62 10.63
C ASN A 210 0.29 20.28 9.23
N SER A 211 -0.73 21.06 8.85
CA SER A 211 -0.83 21.72 7.54
C SER A 211 0.22 22.80 7.30
N GLU A 212 0.77 23.35 8.38
CA GLU A 212 1.87 24.31 8.40
C GLU A 212 3.21 23.70 7.94
N LYS A 213 3.38 22.38 8.09
CA LYS A 213 4.57 21.69 7.59
C LYS A 213 4.54 21.66 6.06
N THR A 214 5.57 22.21 5.43
CA THR A 214 5.74 22.16 3.96
C THR A 214 6.73 21.11 3.57
N LEU A 215 6.30 20.20 2.70
CA LEU A 215 7.11 19.13 2.15
C LEU A 215 7.28 19.32 0.64
N GLU A 216 8.31 18.69 0.08
CA GLU A 216 8.56 18.68 -1.37
C GLU A 216 7.40 18.02 -2.13
N GLU A 217 6.74 17.04 -1.52
CA GLU A 217 5.59 16.33 -2.09
C GLU A 217 4.31 17.19 -2.18
N ASP A 218 4.31 18.41 -1.64
CA ASP A 218 3.17 19.33 -1.69
C ASP A 218 3.05 20.05 -3.06
N CYS A 219 3.36 19.34 -4.16
CA CYS A 219 3.37 19.86 -5.53
C CYS A 219 2.05 19.56 -6.27
N PHE A 220 1.06 20.44 -6.13
CA PHE A 220 -0.25 20.26 -6.78
C PHE A 220 -0.18 20.27 -8.31
N LEU A 221 0.66 21.14 -8.87
CA LEU A 221 0.79 21.30 -10.32
C LEU A 221 1.32 20.04 -11.00
N GLU A 222 2.24 19.32 -10.35
CA GLU A 222 2.76 18.05 -10.86
C GLU A 222 1.67 16.99 -10.94
N THR A 223 0.84 16.87 -9.89
CA THR A 223 -0.30 15.94 -9.89
C THR A 223 -1.34 16.30 -10.94
N VAL A 224 -1.67 17.59 -11.11
CA VAL A 224 -2.59 18.05 -12.16
C VAL A 224 -2.03 17.79 -13.56
N ALA A 225 -0.74 18.06 -13.80
CA ALA A 225 -0.10 17.77 -15.08
C ALA A 225 -0.13 16.27 -15.40
N ALA A 226 0.19 15.43 -14.43
CA ALA A 226 0.10 13.97 -14.56
C ALA A 226 -1.33 13.49 -14.88
N MET A 227 -2.35 14.07 -14.24
CA MET A 227 -3.76 13.80 -14.54
C MET A 227 -4.09 14.11 -16.02
N VAL A 228 -3.63 15.25 -16.54
CA VAL A 228 -3.83 15.61 -17.95
C VAL A 228 -3.16 14.61 -18.89
N HIS A 229 -1.90 14.23 -18.62
CA HIS A 229 -1.14 13.30 -19.46
C HIS A 229 -1.79 11.91 -19.55
N LEU A 230 -2.39 11.45 -18.45
CA LEU A 230 -3.13 10.19 -18.40
C LEU A 230 -4.54 10.25 -19.00
N GLY A 231 -5.00 11.45 -19.40
CA GLY A 231 -6.30 11.65 -20.03
C GLY A 231 -7.45 11.94 -19.06
N ILE A 232 -7.16 12.24 -17.79
CA ILE A 232 -8.15 12.77 -16.86
C ILE A 232 -8.38 14.24 -17.22
N ASN A 233 -9.45 14.51 -17.97
CA ASN A 233 -9.78 15.85 -18.44
C ASN A 233 -10.18 16.81 -17.29
N ALA A 234 -10.22 18.11 -17.59
CA ALA A 234 -10.51 19.15 -16.61
C ALA A 234 -11.84 18.93 -15.86
N GLU A 235 -12.87 18.41 -16.52
CA GLU A 235 -14.16 18.14 -15.89
C GLU A 235 -14.08 16.99 -14.88
N ARG A 236 -13.41 15.88 -15.22
CA ARG A 236 -13.16 14.79 -14.27
C ARG A 236 -12.26 15.26 -13.12
N GLN A 237 -11.22 16.05 -13.39
CA GLN A 237 -10.38 16.65 -12.34
C GLN A 237 -11.22 17.48 -11.36
N ARG A 238 -12.08 18.35 -11.88
CA ARG A 238 -13.01 19.16 -11.08
C ARG A 238 -13.88 18.30 -10.17
N GLN A 239 -14.45 17.22 -10.70
CA GLN A 239 -15.26 16.27 -9.93
C GLN A 239 -14.44 15.57 -8.82
N ILE A 240 -13.22 15.11 -9.12
CA ILE A 240 -12.30 14.49 -8.14
C ILE A 240 -12.01 15.47 -6.99
N PHE A 241 -11.62 16.71 -7.30
CA PHE A 241 -11.27 17.69 -6.28
C PHE A 241 -12.47 18.14 -5.45
N LYS A 242 -13.66 18.25 -6.06
CA LYS A 242 -14.90 18.50 -5.30
C LYS A 242 -15.22 17.37 -4.32
N ILE A 243 -15.04 16.10 -4.71
CA ILE A 243 -15.24 14.95 -3.82
C ILE A 243 -14.25 15.00 -2.64
N LEU A 244 -12.97 15.29 -2.89
CA LEU A 244 -11.95 15.42 -1.85
C LEU A 244 -12.24 16.58 -0.89
N ALA A 245 -12.69 17.72 -1.42
CA ALA A 245 -13.12 18.85 -0.61
C ALA A 245 -14.34 18.49 0.26
N GLY A 246 -15.31 17.76 -0.31
CA GLY A 246 -16.46 17.21 0.42
C GLY A 246 -16.04 16.31 1.58
N ILE A 247 -15.03 15.45 1.39
CA ILE A 247 -14.44 14.64 2.47
C ILE A 247 -13.87 15.53 3.58
N LEU A 248 -13.12 16.59 3.25
CA LEU A 248 -12.58 17.49 4.28
C LEU A 248 -13.69 18.22 5.04
N GLN A 249 -14.74 18.68 4.36
CA GLN A 249 -15.89 19.31 5.01
C GLN A 249 -16.65 18.35 5.91
N LEU A 250 -16.79 17.07 5.53
CA LEU A 250 -17.33 16.05 6.42
C LEU A 250 -16.55 16.02 7.74
N GLY A 251 -15.22 16.07 7.70
CA GLY A 251 -14.38 16.03 8.91
C GLY A 251 -14.63 17.16 9.92
N ASN A 252 -15.12 18.30 9.46
CA ASN A 252 -15.45 19.45 10.31
C ASN A 252 -16.83 19.36 10.98
N LEU A 253 -17.64 18.36 10.63
CA LEU A 253 -18.95 18.15 11.23
C LEU A 253 -18.83 17.73 12.70
N ASN A 254 -19.54 18.43 13.57
CA ASN A 254 -19.63 18.12 15.00
C ASN A 254 -21.03 17.63 15.36
N PHE A 255 -21.09 16.62 16.23
CA PHE A 255 -22.33 16.07 16.77
C PHE A 255 -22.44 16.47 18.26
N SER A 256 -23.61 16.95 18.70
CA SER A 256 -23.87 17.33 20.10
C SER A 256 -24.21 16.11 20.97
N SER A 257 -23.94 16.20 22.28
CA SER A 257 -24.32 15.16 23.26
C SER A 257 -25.81 15.28 23.65
N SER A 258 -26.45 14.13 23.86
CA SER A 258 -27.90 13.88 23.95
C SER A 258 -28.64 14.41 25.20
N THR A 259 -28.36 15.61 25.70
CA THR A 259 -29.27 16.25 26.69
C THR A 259 -30.49 16.87 26.02
N ASP A 260 -30.41 17.13 24.72
CA ASP A 260 -31.52 17.64 23.91
C ASP A 260 -31.45 17.02 22.51
N GLU A 261 -32.12 15.89 22.29
CA GLU A 261 -32.22 15.23 20.97
C GLU A 261 -32.90 16.14 19.91
N SER A 262 -33.42 17.31 20.32
CA SER A 262 -34.03 18.31 19.45
C SER A 262 -33.05 19.31 18.83
N GLN A 263 -31.79 19.36 19.30
CA GLN A 263 -30.79 20.27 18.73
C GLN A 263 -30.29 19.72 17.39
N PRO A 264 -30.56 20.38 16.25
CA PRO A 264 -29.99 19.96 14.99
C PRO A 264 -28.46 20.04 15.10
N CYS A 265 -27.75 18.97 14.75
CA CYS A 265 -26.36 19.10 14.36
C CYS A 265 -26.32 20.16 13.27
N ASN A 266 -25.47 21.18 13.47
CA ASN A 266 -25.12 22.12 12.40
C ASN A 266 -24.33 21.31 11.37
N LEU A 267 -25.06 20.66 10.47
CA LEU A 267 -24.50 20.09 9.28
C LEU A 267 -24.24 21.26 8.35
N ASP A 268 -22.96 21.54 8.17
CA ASP A 268 -22.51 22.47 7.16
C ASP A 268 -22.97 21.92 5.80
N GLU A 269 -23.90 22.63 5.16
CA GLU A 269 -24.49 22.24 3.88
C GLU A 269 -23.42 22.07 2.79
N GLN A 270 -22.24 22.64 3.00
CA GLN A 270 -21.07 22.52 2.13
C GLN A 270 -20.71 21.06 1.80
N ALA A 271 -20.72 20.15 2.77
CA ALA A 271 -20.37 18.75 2.51
C ALA A 271 -21.39 18.08 1.58
N ALA A 272 -22.69 18.34 1.80
CA ALA A 272 -23.78 17.82 0.98
C ALA A 272 -23.75 18.42 -0.44
N GLU A 273 -23.49 19.73 -0.56
CA GLU A 273 -23.35 20.44 -1.83
C GLU A 273 -22.18 19.90 -2.67
N LEU A 274 -21.01 19.71 -2.05
CA LEU A 274 -19.80 19.21 -2.72
C LEU A 274 -19.92 17.75 -3.16
N LEU A 275 -20.56 16.92 -2.34
CA LEU A 275 -20.87 15.52 -2.67
C LEU A 275 -22.13 15.38 -3.54
N CYS A 276 -22.82 16.48 -3.82
CA CYS A 276 -24.06 16.53 -4.61
C CYS A 276 -25.10 15.52 -4.12
N VAL A 277 -25.36 15.50 -2.80
CA VAL A 277 -26.38 14.68 -2.15
C VAL A 277 -27.36 15.56 -1.37
N PRO A 278 -28.62 15.14 -1.16
CA PRO A 278 -29.56 15.92 -0.36
C PRO A 278 -29.07 16.07 1.08
N ALA A 279 -28.98 17.30 1.58
CA ALA A 279 -28.46 17.59 2.92
C ALA A 279 -29.25 16.86 4.01
N GLU A 280 -30.59 16.87 3.92
CA GLU A 280 -31.48 16.18 4.86
C GLU A 280 -31.24 14.67 4.91
N GLU A 281 -31.12 14.02 3.75
CA GLU A 281 -30.84 12.58 3.68
C GLU A 281 -29.45 12.25 4.26
N LEU A 282 -28.44 13.09 4.00
CA LEU A 282 -27.11 12.96 4.60
C LEU A 282 -27.18 13.04 6.13
N GLN A 283 -27.94 14.00 6.69
CA GLN A 283 -28.11 14.12 8.14
C GLN A 283 -28.75 12.87 8.74
N MET A 284 -29.82 12.38 8.10
CA MET A 284 -30.53 11.19 8.55
C MET A 284 -29.63 9.96 8.51
N CYS A 285 -28.80 9.83 7.48
CA CYS A 285 -27.83 8.75 7.36
C CYS A 285 -26.71 8.79 8.41
N PHE A 286 -26.51 9.88 9.15
CA PHE A 286 -25.62 9.90 10.31
C PHE A 286 -26.36 9.64 11.61
N ARG A 287 -27.54 10.26 11.79
CA ARG A 287 -28.27 10.23 13.06
C ARG A 287 -29.15 9.02 13.27
N VAL A 288 -29.56 8.32 12.22
CA VAL A 288 -30.54 7.23 12.32
C VAL A 288 -30.03 5.98 11.63
N ARG A 289 -30.01 4.87 12.35
CA ARG A 289 -29.71 3.55 11.79
C ARG A 289 -30.97 2.72 11.61
N THR A 290 -31.02 1.90 10.57
CA THR A 290 -32.09 0.92 10.39
C THR A 290 -31.71 -0.41 11.01
N LEU A 291 -32.50 -0.88 11.98
CA LEU A 291 -32.39 -2.21 12.56
C LEU A 291 -33.37 -3.15 11.86
N LYS A 292 -32.87 -4.16 11.15
CA LYS A 292 -33.70 -5.22 10.57
C LYS A 292 -33.89 -6.34 11.59
N ALA A 293 -35.13 -6.56 12.01
CA ALA A 293 -35.53 -7.67 12.87
C ALA A 293 -36.56 -8.54 12.12
N GLY A 294 -36.11 -9.64 11.53
CA GLY A 294 -36.93 -10.47 10.66
C GLY A 294 -37.38 -9.70 9.41
N LYS A 295 -38.70 -9.59 9.20
CA LYS A 295 -39.29 -8.82 8.07
C LYS A 295 -39.53 -7.34 8.38
N GLN A 296 -39.33 -6.91 9.63
CA GLN A 296 -39.60 -5.53 10.05
C GLN A 296 -38.30 -4.73 10.13
N SER A 297 -38.35 -3.45 9.74
CA SER A 297 -37.26 -2.49 9.87
C SER A 297 -37.67 -1.40 10.85
N VAL A 298 -36.87 -1.21 11.91
CA VAL A 298 -37.08 -0.16 12.92
C VAL A 298 -35.98 0.87 12.78
N LEU A 299 -36.35 2.15 12.80
CA LEU A 299 -35.41 3.26 12.82
C LEU A 299 -35.01 3.57 14.26
N LYS A 300 -33.71 3.64 14.55
CA LYS A 300 -33.19 3.96 15.88
C LYS A 300 -32.20 5.14 15.79
N PRO A 301 -32.34 6.15 16.66
CA PRO A 301 -31.34 7.20 16.79
C PRO A 301 -29.96 6.64 17.16
N CYS A 302 -28.92 7.29 16.65
CA CYS A 302 -27.52 6.98 16.89
C CYS A 302 -26.99 7.86 18.03
N SER A 303 -26.10 7.30 18.85
CA SER A 303 -25.34 8.10 19.81
C SER A 303 -24.36 9.05 19.09
N GLN A 304 -23.83 10.05 19.80
CA GLN A 304 -22.80 10.96 19.27
C GLN A 304 -21.58 10.21 18.70
N ALA A 305 -21.13 9.17 19.41
CA ALA A 305 -20.02 8.32 18.97
C ALA A 305 -20.39 7.53 17.71
N GLU A 306 -21.61 6.98 17.63
CA GLU A 306 -22.10 6.30 16.43
C GLU A 306 -22.22 7.25 15.24
N CYS A 307 -22.68 8.50 15.44
CA CYS A 307 -22.74 9.51 14.39
C CYS A 307 -21.35 9.83 13.82
N SER A 308 -20.38 10.05 14.72
CA SER A 308 -18.98 10.30 14.34
C SER A 308 -18.39 9.13 13.57
N MET A 309 -18.62 7.90 14.04
CA MET A 309 -18.20 6.68 13.35
C MET A 309 -18.79 6.59 11.93
N ARG A 310 -20.08 6.90 11.76
CA ARG A 310 -20.76 6.83 10.45
C ARG A 310 -20.23 7.89 9.47
N ARG A 311 -19.98 9.11 9.95
CA ARG A 311 -19.29 10.16 9.18
C ARG A 311 -17.92 9.70 8.70
N ASP A 312 -17.12 9.15 9.59
CA ASP A 312 -15.78 8.64 9.26
C ASP A 312 -15.89 7.48 8.26
N CYS A 313 -16.85 6.57 8.44
CA CYS A 313 -17.11 5.48 7.50
C CYS A 313 -17.47 5.98 6.10
N LEU A 314 -18.29 7.02 5.99
CA LEU A 314 -18.63 7.63 4.70
C LEU A 314 -17.37 8.17 4.00
N ALA A 315 -16.57 8.97 4.70
CA ALA A 315 -15.35 9.54 4.15
C ALA A 315 -14.35 8.47 3.69
N LYS A 316 -14.12 7.45 4.52
CA LYS A 316 -13.25 6.31 4.19
C LYS A 316 -13.75 5.53 2.97
N ALA A 317 -15.06 5.35 2.83
CA ALA A 317 -15.66 4.63 1.71
C ALA A 317 -15.50 5.42 0.40
N ILE A 318 -15.80 6.72 0.41
CA ILE A 318 -15.63 7.61 -0.75
C ILE A 318 -14.16 7.61 -1.20
N TYR A 319 -13.22 7.83 -0.28
CA TYR A 319 -11.81 7.91 -0.62
C TYR A 319 -11.27 6.58 -1.19
N ALA A 320 -11.62 5.46 -0.57
CA ALA A 320 -11.17 4.14 -1.03
C ALA A 320 -11.70 3.82 -2.44
N GLN A 321 -12.97 4.12 -2.71
CA GLN A 321 -13.55 3.88 -4.04
C GLN A 321 -13.03 4.85 -5.11
N LEU A 322 -12.74 6.09 -4.72
CA LEU A 322 -12.08 7.05 -5.61
C LEU A 322 -10.66 6.61 -5.97
N PHE A 323 -9.90 6.08 -5.00
CA PHE A 323 -8.57 5.53 -5.25
C PHE A 323 -8.63 4.32 -6.19
N GLU A 324 -9.55 3.38 -5.96
CA GLU A 324 -9.75 2.23 -6.85
C GLU A 324 -10.12 2.66 -8.27
N TRP A 325 -11.01 3.65 -8.40
CA TRP A 325 -11.37 4.23 -9.69
C TRP A 325 -10.17 4.84 -10.42
N LEU A 326 -9.28 5.56 -9.71
CA LEU A 326 -8.05 6.10 -10.28
C LEU A 326 -7.13 4.99 -10.80
N VAL A 327 -6.97 3.91 -10.04
CA VAL A 327 -6.17 2.74 -10.45
C VAL A 327 -6.76 2.09 -11.71
N THR A 328 -8.08 1.90 -11.74
CA THR A 328 -8.80 1.38 -12.91
C THR A 328 -8.66 2.31 -14.12
N PHE A 329 -8.77 3.62 -13.92
CA PHE A 329 -8.59 4.61 -14.98
C PHE A 329 -7.16 4.57 -15.55
N ILE A 330 -6.15 4.50 -14.68
CA ILE A 330 -4.75 4.32 -15.09
C ILE A 330 -4.64 3.04 -15.92
N ASN A 331 -5.11 1.90 -15.41
CA ASN A 331 -5.05 0.60 -16.11
C ASN A 331 -5.71 0.64 -17.49
N ASN A 332 -6.87 1.26 -17.63
CA ASN A 332 -7.55 1.41 -18.92
C ASN A 332 -6.71 2.22 -19.94
N SER A 333 -5.76 3.03 -19.47
CA SER A 333 -4.88 3.84 -20.31
C SER A 333 -3.57 3.13 -20.70
N ILE A 334 -3.13 2.10 -19.97
CA ILE A 334 -1.82 1.43 -20.14
C ILE A 334 -1.90 -0.08 -20.46
N CYS A 335 -2.99 -0.76 -20.11
CA CYS A 335 -3.10 -2.20 -20.24
C CYS A 335 -3.32 -2.60 -21.70
N ALA A 336 -2.55 -3.58 -22.18
CA ALA A 336 -2.73 -4.14 -23.51
C ALA A 336 -3.82 -5.23 -23.48
N GLY A 337 -4.48 -5.44 -24.63
CA GLY A 337 -5.48 -6.50 -24.77
C GLY A 337 -4.86 -7.88 -24.50
N THR A 338 -5.60 -8.79 -23.89
CA THR A 338 -5.08 -10.10 -23.44
C THR A 338 -4.46 -10.95 -24.56
N SER A 339 -4.84 -10.75 -25.81
CA SER A 339 -4.27 -11.45 -26.98
C SER A 339 -2.96 -10.85 -27.50
N THR A 340 -2.54 -9.68 -27.01
CA THR A 340 -1.40 -8.93 -27.53
C THR A 340 -0.08 -9.25 -26.84
N TRP A 341 -0.13 -9.87 -25.67
CA TRP A 341 1.04 -10.21 -24.86
C TRP A 341 1.03 -11.70 -24.50
N CYS A 342 2.21 -12.28 -24.28
CA CYS A 342 2.36 -13.69 -23.89
C CYS A 342 3.12 -13.86 -22.57
N ASN A 343 3.91 -12.86 -22.17
CA ASN A 343 4.72 -12.90 -20.96
C ASN A 343 4.68 -11.57 -20.22
N PHE A 344 5.13 -11.59 -18.97
CA PHE A 344 5.29 -10.36 -18.20
C PHE A 344 6.50 -10.39 -17.27
N ILE A 345 6.95 -9.18 -16.94
CA ILE A 345 7.87 -8.91 -15.83
C ILE A 345 7.10 -8.11 -14.78
N GLY A 346 6.91 -8.70 -13.60
CA GLY A 346 6.27 -8.05 -12.48
C GLY A 346 7.26 -7.28 -11.61
N VAL A 347 6.92 -6.08 -11.17
CA VAL A 347 7.71 -5.27 -10.22
C VAL A 347 6.88 -5.07 -8.97
N LEU A 348 7.31 -5.65 -7.86
CA LEU A 348 6.63 -5.54 -6.57
C LEU A 348 7.28 -4.46 -5.72
N ASP A 349 6.51 -3.40 -5.43
CA ASP A 349 6.84 -2.31 -4.48
C ASP A 349 5.81 -2.32 -3.34
N VAL A 350 6.12 -3.05 -2.28
CA VAL A 350 5.27 -3.16 -1.08
C VAL A 350 5.77 -2.25 0.02
N TYR A 351 4.88 -1.89 0.96
CA TYR A 351 5.28 -1.24 2.21
C TYR A 351 6.32 -2.09 2.96
N GLY A 352 7.24 -1.40 3.64
CA GLY A 352 8.25 -2.07 4.46
C GLY A 352 7.68 -2.57 5.78
N PHE A 353 8.44 -3.39 6.50
CA PHE A 353 8.13 -3.75 7.87
C PHE A 353 8.04 -2.51 8.77
N GLU A 354 7.03 -2.45 9.65
CA GLU A 354 6.75 -1.30 10.52
C GLU A 354 6.70 -1.71 12.00
N CYS A 355 7.34 -0.92 12.85
CA CYS A 355 7.28 -1.06 14.30
C CYS A 355 7.30 0.33 14.96
N PHE A 356 6.13 0.79 15.37
CA PHE A 356 5.92 2.09 16.03
C PHE A 356 5.74 1.92 17.54
N GLN A 357 5.65 3.04 18.25
CA GLN A 357 5.29 3.05 19.67
C GLN A 357 3.89 2.45 19.91
N ILE A 358 2.97 2.72 18.98
CA ILE A 358 1.61 2.19 18.99
C ILE A 358 1.36 1.52 17.64
N ASN A 359 1.14 0.20 17.64
CA ASN A 359 0.82 -0.58 16.44
C ASN A 359 -0.61 -1.11 16.55
N ASN A 360 -1.36 -1.01 15.45
CA ASN A 360 -2.76 -1.43 15.39
C ASN A 360 -2.96 -2.54 14.33
N LEU A 361 -4.22 -2.79 13.94
CA LEU A 361 -4.58 -3.74 12.89
C LEU A 361 -3.83 -3.48 11.58
N GLU A 362 -3.62 -2.21 11.24
CA GLU A 362 -2.92 -1.78 10.02
C GLU A 362 -1.48 -2.30 9.98
N GLN A 363 -0.72 -2.11 11.06
CA GLN A 363 0.65 -2.63 11.18
C GLN A 363 0.66 -4.16 11.20
N LEU A 364 -0.34 -4.80 11.82
CA LEU A 364 -0.43 -6.26 11.83
C LEU A 364 -0.58 -6.84 10.42
N CYS A 365 -1.43 -6.23 9.58
CA CYS A 365 -1.56 -6.58 8.17
C CYS A 365 -0.26 -6.31 7.39
N ILE A 366 0.36 -5.15 7.60
CA ILE A 366 1.62 -4.77 6.95
C ILE A 366 2.73 -5.78 7.26
N ASN A 367 2.89 -6.13 8.54
CA ASN A 367 3.93 -7.05 8.99
C ASN A 367 3.63 -8.50 8.58
N TYR A 368 2.37 -8.92 8.54
CA TYR A 368 1.97 -10.22 7.98
C TYR A 368 2.33 -10.36 6.49
N ALA A 369 2.13 -9.33 5.67
CA ALA A 369 2.58 -9.36 4.28
C ALA A 369 4.11 -9.46 4.15
N ASN A 370 4.85 -8.73 5.00
CA ASN A 370 6.30 -8.86 5.04
C ASN A 370 6.74 -10.27 5.49
N GLU A 371 6.03 -10.89 6.44
CA GLU A 371 6.25 -12.27 6.89
C GLU A 371 6.07 -13.28 5.74
N LYS A 372 5.03 -13.11 4.91
CA LYS A 372 4.75 -13.95 3.73
C LYS A 372 5.82 -13.82 2.65
N LEU A 373 6.22 -12.58 2.34
CA LEU A 373 7.29 -12.33 1.36
C LEU A 373 8.62 -12.89 1.85
N GLN A 374 8.90 -12.79 3.15
CA GLN A 374 10.08 -13.41 3.75
C GLN A 374 10.04 -14.94 3.63
N GLN A 375 8.88 -15.57 3.86
CA GLN A 375 8.78 -17.02 3.72
C GLN A 375 8.99 -17.48 2.28
N HIS A 376 8.43 -16.75 1.31
CA HIS A 376 8.67 -17.03 -0.10
C HIS A 376 10.15 -16.87 -0.48
N PHE A 377 10.82 -15.83 0.03
CA PHE A 377 12.27 -15.66 -0.17
C PHE A 377 13.06 -16.86 0.37
N VAL A 378 12.79 -17.27 1.60
CA VAL A 378 13.47 -18.40 2.25
C VAL A 378 13.19 -19.71 1.50
N ALA A 379 11.93 -19.97 1.15
CA ALA A 379 11.55 -21.18 0.42
C ALA A 379 12.22 -21.25 -0.96
N HIS A 380 12.23 -20.14 -1.70
CA HIS A 380 12.76 -20.12 -3.06
C HIS A 380 14.29 -20.20 -3.13
N TYR A 381 15.02 -19.48 -2.28
CA TYR A 381 16.49 -19.42 -2.40
C TYR A 381 17.25 -20.28 -1.42
N LEU A 382 16.71 -20.58 -0.24
CA LEU A 382 17.42 -21.38 0.74
C LEU A 382 16.97 -22.83 0.70
N ARG A 383 15.65 -23.09 0.62
CA ARG A 383 15.16 -24.46 0.59
C ARG A 383 15.38 -25.09 -0.80
N ALA A 384 14.86 -24.48 -1.87
CA ALA A 384 14.92 -25.08 -3.21
C ALA A 384 16.37 -25.29 -3.71
N GLN A 385 17.29 -24.34 -3.44
CA GLN A 385 18.70 -24.49 -3.84
C GLN A 385 19.40 -25.67 -3.14
N GLN A 386 19.12 -25.89 -1.85
CA GLN A 386 19.68 -27.02 -1.14
C GLN A 386 19.08 -28.35 -1.60
N GLU A 387 17.79 -28.36 -1.96
CA GLU A 387 17.12 -29.52 -2.57
C GLU A 387 17.70 -29.85 -3.96
N GLU A 388 18.02 -28.83 -4.76
CA GLU A 388 18.66 -28.95 -6.07
C GLU A 388 20.05 -29.61 -5.95
N TYR A 389 20.91 -29.12 -5.04
CA TYR A 389 22.24 -29.72 -4.80
C TYR A 389 22.16 -31.20 -4.41
N VAL A 390 21.21 -31.57 -3.56
CA VAL A 390 20.98 -32.97 -3.19
C VAL A 390 20.49 -33.79 -4.40
N SER A 391 19.61 -33.21 -5.22
CA SER A 391 19.07 -33.87 -6.41
C SER A 391 20.13 -34.10 -7.50
N GLU A 392 21.11 -33.20 -7.60
CA GLU A 392 22.28 -33.34 -8.49
C GLU A 392 23.36 -34.28 -7.94
N GLY A 393 23.16 -34.81 -6.72
CA GLY A 393 24.10 -35.75 -6.09
C GLY A 393 25.36 -35.07 -5.53
N LEU A 394 25.32 -33.75 -5.29
CA LEU A 394 26.43 -33.04 -4.66
C LEU A 394 26.48 -33.37 -3.16
N GLU A 395 27.68 -33.60 -2.64
CA GLU A 395 27.90 -33.71 -1.19
C GLU A 395 27.66 -32.34 -0.53
N TRP A 396 26.47 -32.14 0.02
CA TRP A 396 26.05 -30.88 0.62
C TRP A 396 25.73 -31.02 2.12
N SER A 397 26.22 -30.05 2.91
CA SER A 397 25.85 -29.90 4.31
C SER A 397 24.75 -28.84 4.44
N PHE A 398 23.57 -29.25 4.89
CA PHE A 398 22.44 -28.34 5.05
C PHE A 398 22.77 -27.16 5.96
N VAL A 399 22.59 -25.95 5.42
CA VAL A 399 22.72 -24.69 6.14
C VAL A 399 21.44 -24.46 6.93
N LYS A 400 21.57 -24.36 8.25
CA LYS A 400 20.45 -24.01 9.13
C LYS A 400 20.01 -22.59 8.86
N TYR A 401 18.72 -22.43 8.62
CA TYR A 401 18.09 -21.13 8.47
C TYR A 401 16.89 -21.01 9.41
N LYS A 402 16.51 -19.77 9.72
CA LYS A 402 15.33 -19.48 10.54
C LYS A 402 14.07 -19.50 9.67
N ASP A 403 13.33 -20.59 9.72
CA ASP A 403 11.99 -20.69 9.12
C ASP A 403 10.98 -19.87 9.94
N ASN A 404 10.18 -19.04 9.28
CA ASN A 404 9.16 -18.22 9.93
C ASN A 404 7.73 -18.79 9.77
N GLN A 405 7.58 -20.04 9.32
CA GLN A 405 6.29 -20.71 9.18
C GLN A 405 5.49 -20.72 10.49
N SER A 406 6.13 -20.87 11.65
CA SER A 406 5.44 -20.85 12.94
C SER A 406 4.76 -19.50 13.25
N CYS A 407 5.36 -18.39 12.79
CA CYS A 407 4.77 -17.06 12.89
C CYS A 407 3.63 -16.86 11.90
N LEU A 408 3.75 -17.41 10.68
CA LEU A 408 2.65 -17.41 9.71
C LEU A 408 1.46 -18.21 10.22
N ASP A 409 1.71 -19.42 10.72
CA ASP A 409 0.70 -20.29 11.31
C ASP A 409 -0.03 -19.60 12.47
N LEU A 410 0.69 -18.91 13.36
CA LEU A 410 0.11 -18.11 14.43
C LEU A 410 -0.92 -17.09 13.89
N LEU A 411 -0.59 -16.42 12.80
CA LEU A 411 -1.40 -15.33 12.26
C LEU A 411 -2.59 -15.85 11.43
N GLU A 412 -2.34 -16.77 10.51
CA GLU A 412 -3.28 -17.07 9.42
C GLU A 412 -3.94 -18.45 9.46
N ARG A 413 -3.47 -19.36 10.33
CA ARG A 413 -3.98 -20.74 10.37
C ARG A 413 -5.45 -20.76 10.77
N SER A 414 -6.18 -21.67 10.13
CA SER A 414 -7.59 -21.93 10.41
C SER A 414 -7.71 -23.33 11.02
N PRO A 415 -8.54 -23.55 12.05
CA PRO A 415 -9.44 -22.56 12.68
C PRO A 415 -8.77 -21.70 13.76
N VAL A 416 -7.59 -22.11 14.27
CA VAL A 416 -6.92 -21.43 15.40
C VAL A 416 -5.76 -20.60 14.89
N GLY A 417 -5.96 -19.28 14.81
CA GLY A 417 -4.97 -18.27 14.43
C GLY A 417 -5.51 -16.87 14.72
N VAL A 418 -4.64 -15.87 14.84
CA VAL A 418 -5.04 -14.49 15.23
C VAL A 418 -6.14 -13.95 14.31
N PHE A 419 -5.98 -14.12 12.99
CA PHE A 419 -6.97 -13.65 12.01
C PHE A 419 -8.29 -14.42 12.07
N SER A 420 -8.24 -15.73 12.28
CA SER A 420 -9.44 -16.57 12.41
C SER A 420 -10.24 -16.17 13.64
N LEU A 421 -9.58 -16.02 14.80
CA LEU A 421 -10.20 -15.60 16.06
C LEU A 421 -10.73 -14.16 15.97
N LEU A 422 -9.99 -13.25 15.33
CA LEU A 422 -10.44 -11.88 15.10
C LEU A 422 -11.69 -11.84 14.20
N ASN A 423 -11.75 -12.68 13.17
CA ASN A 423 -12.90 -12.79 12.29
C ASN A 423 -14.13 -13.35 13.01
N GLU A 424 -13.95 -14.35 13.87
CA GLU A 424 -15.02 -14.89 14.70
C GLU A 424 -15.58 -13.84 15.66
N GLU A 425 -14.72 -13.13 16.39
CA GLU A 425 -15.16 -12.04 17.28
C GLU A 425 -15.86 -10.92 16.50
N SER A 426 -15.40 -10.65 15.27
CA SER A 426 -16.00 -9.66 14.36
C SER A 426 -17.41 -10.06 13.89
N ARG A 427 -17.73 -11.35 13.86
CA ARG A 427 -19.05 -11.86 13.47
C ARG A 427 -20.07 -11.84 14.61
N LEU A 428 -19.62 -11.69 15.85
CA LEU A 428 -20.52 -11.59 16.99
C LEU A 428 -21.28 -10.26 16.94
N ASN A 429 -22.61 -10.34 17.07
CA ASN A 429 -23.51 -9.19 17.08
C ASN A 429 -23.54 -8.50 18.46
N ARG A 430 -22.36 -8.24 19.03
CA ARG A 430 -22.17 -7.51 20.30
C ARG A 430 -20.98 -6.55 20.18
N ALA A 431 -20.91 -5.58 21.09
CA ALA A 431 -19.70 -4.78 21.27
C ALA A 431 -18.56 -5.70 21.69
N SER A 432 -17.37 -5.51 21.11
CA SER A 432 -16.20 -6.27 21.53
C SER A 432 -15.65 -5.68 22.83
N ASP A 433 -15.21 -6.55 23.73
CA ASP A 433 -14.38 -6.15 24.87
C ASP A 433 -12.94 -6.63 24.61
N PRO A 434 -11.98 -5.71 24.42
CA PRO A 434 -10.58 -6.06 24.16
C PRO A 434 -9.95 -6.95 25.24
N LYS A 435 -10.39 -6.84 26.51
CA LYS A 435 -9.90 -7.70 27.61
C LYS A 435 -10.39 -9.13 27.45
N THR A 436 -11.68 -9.31 27.17
CA THR A 436 -12.26 -10.63 26.88
C THR A 436 -11.61 -11.25 25.64
N PHE A 437 -11.38 -10.46 24.58
CA PHE A 437 -10.70 -10.95 23.38
C PHE A 437 -9.23 -11.34 23.66
N ARG A 438 -8.51 -10.59 24.51
CA ARG A 438 -7.16 -10.95 24.98
C ARG A 438 -7.14 -12.30 25.66
N VAL A 439 -8.03 -12.53 26.63
CA VAL A 439 -8.13 -13.80 27.36
C VAL A 439 -8.38 -14.96 26.40
N ARG A 440 -9.21 -14.74 25.38
CA ARG A 440 -9.47 -15.73 24.34
C ARG A 440 -8.21 -16.04 23.52
N LEU A 441 -7.48 -15.03 23.05
CA LEU A 441 -6.23 -15.26 22.33
C LEU A 441 -5.17 -15.96 23.20
N GLU A 442 -5.03 -15.58 24.47
CA GLU A 442 -4.09 -16.21 25.41
C GLU A 442 -4.43 -17.67 25.66
N LYS A 443 -5.72 -18.00 25.79
CA LYS A 443 -6.19 -19.39 25.94
C LYS A 443 -5.90 -20.24 24.70
N GLU A 444 -6.19 -19.73 23.50
CA GLU A 444 -6.13 -20.53 22.27
C GLU A 444 -4.72 -20.55 21.64
N LEU A 445 -3.89 -19.52 21.90
CA LEU A 445 -2.57 -19.35 21.28
C LEU A 445 -1.41 -19.29 22.29
N GLY A 446 -1.67 -19.44 23.59
CA GLY A 446 -0.66 -19.28 24.65
C GLY A 446 0.54 -20.22 24.57
N ASP A 447 0.37 -21.40 23.95
CA ASP A 447 1.45 -22.38 23.75
C ASP A 447 2.36 -22.05 22.55
N ASN A 448 1.99 -21.07 21.71
CA ASN A 448 2.77 -20.70 20.53
C ASN A 448 3.94 -19.79 20.91
N ALA A 449 5.18 -20.21 20.59
CA ALA A 449 6.40 -19.47 20.92
C ALA A 449 6.52 -18.09 20.25
N ASN A 450 5.75 -17.81 19.19
CA ASN A 450 5.77 -16.53 18.49
C ASN A 450 4.80 -15.49 19.07
N ILE A 451 3.97 -15.82 20.06
CA ILE A 451 3.11 -14.85 20.75
C ILE A 451 3.50 -14.71 22.23
N SER A 452 3.43 -13.49 22.76
CA SER A 452 3.68 -13.22 24.18
C SER A 452 2.80 -12.08 24.69
N TRP A 453 2.74 -11.97 26.02
CA TRP A 453 1.78 -11.12 26.73
C TRP A 453 2.52 -10.36 27.84
N ASP A 454 2.41 -9.03 27.89
CA ASP A 454 2.83 -8.30 29.09
C ASP A 454 1.69 -8.28 30.12
N LYS A 455 1.93 -8.96 31.25
CA LYS A 455 1.00 -9.10 32.37
C LYS A 455 0.86 -7.82 33.19
N PHE A 456 1.81 -6.89 33.07
CA PHE A 456 1.84 -5.64 33.83
C PHE A 456 1.22 -4.46 33.07
N SER A 457 1.03 -4.58 31.75
CA SER A 457 0.37 -3.54 30.98
C SER A 457 -1.11 -3.40 31.37
N LYS A 458 -1.52 -2.15 31.62
CA LYS A 458 -2.91 -1.78 31.88
C LYS A 458 -3.78 -1.91 30.62
N GLU A 459 -3.18 -1.73 29.46
CA GLU A 459 -3.85 -1.75 28.16
C GLU A 459 -3.79 -3.15 27.52
N PRO A 460 -4.90 -3.66 26.98
CA PRO A 460 -4.95 -4.96 26.33
C PRO A 460 -4.15 -4.93 25.02
N HIS A 461 -3.14 -5.79 24.95
CA HIS A 461 -2.24 -5.92 23.80
C HIS A 461 -1.73 -7.36 23.71
N PHE A 462 -1.13 -7.70 22.57
CA PHE A 462 -0.36 -8.92 22.37
C PHE A 462 0.91 -8.61 21.59
N THR A 463 1.94 -9.42 21.79
CA THR A 463 3.24 -9.24 21.14
C THR A 463 3.50 -10.40 20.20
N VAL A 464 3.80 -10.11 18.92
CA VAL A 464 4.20 -11.13 17.94
C VAL A 464 5.70 -11.03 17.69
N ALA A 465 6.39 -12.17 17.74
CA ALA A 465 7.79 -12.31 17.35
C ALA A 465 7.89 -12.60 15.84
N HIS A 466 7.94 -11.53 15.04
CA HIS A 466 8.14 -11.57 13.59
C HIS A 466 9.59 -11.91 13.22
N TYR A 467 9.85 -12.24 11.94
CA TYR A 467 11.23 -12.44 11.46
C TYR A 467 12.16 -11.25 11.77
N ALA A 468 11.61 -10.03 11.66
CA ALA A 468 12.33 -8.76 11.85
C ALA A 468 12.40 -8.29 13.31
N GLY A 469 11.69 -8.93 14.24
CA GLY A 469 11.68 -8.53 15.65
C GLY A 469 10.31 -8.62 16.32
N LYS A 470 10.27 -8.30 17.62
CA LYS A 470 9.02 -8.30 18.40
C LYS A 470 8.24 -7.01 18.16
N VAL A 471 6.94 -7.14 17.92
CA VAL A 471 6.02 -6.00 17.72
C VAL A 471 4.82 -6.14 18.65
N ASN A 472 4.50 -5.06 19.37
CA ASN A 472 3.36 -4.99 20.29
C ASN A 472 2.15 -4.38 19.58
N TYR A 473 1.03 -5.09 19.55
CA TYR A 473 -0.22 -4.66 18.93
C TYR A 473 -1.29 -4.33 19.97
N GLN A 474 -1.83 -3.12 19.93
CA GLN A 474 -2.95 -2.72 20.75
C GLN A 474 -4.24 -3.37 20.26
N MET A 475 -5.08 -3.83 21.20
CA MET A 475 -6.33 -4.52 20.88
C MET A 475 -7.54 -3.58 20.85
N GLU A 476 -7.40 -2.37 21.41
CA GLU A 476 -8.45 -1.36 21.44
C GLU A 476 -8.91 -1.01 20.01
N GLY A 477 -10.22 -1.14 19.75
CA GLY A 477 -10.81 -0.90 18.43
C GLY A 477 -10.39 -1.87 17.32
N MET A 478 -9.59 -2.91 17.59
CA MET A 478 -9.08 -3.83 16.55
C MET A 478 -10.22 -4.63 15.89
N VAL A 479 -11.21 -5.07 16.67
CA VAL A 479 -12.38 -5.82 16.16
C VAL A 479 -13.28 -4.92 15.32
N GLU A 480 -13.52 -3.68 15.75
CA GLU A 480 -14.31 -2.68 15.03
C GLU A 480 -13.66 -2.31 13.71
N LYS A 481 -12.33 -2.11 13.71
CA LYS A 481 -11.53 -1.92 12.48
C LYS A 481 -11.64 -3.11 11.55
N ASN A 482 -11.63 -4.34 12.06
CA ASN A 482 -11.74 -5.54 11.22
C ASN A 482 -13.16 -5.75 10.65
N LYS A 483 -14.20 -5.35 11.38
CA LYS A 483 -15.60 -5.36 10.90
C LYS A 483 -15.78 -4.41 9.72
N ASP A 484 -15.12 -3.25 9.74
CA ASP A 484 -15.23 -2.16 8.75
C ASP A 484 -16.67 -1.96 8.24
N PRO A 485 -17.65 -1.79 9.14
CA PRO A 485 -19.05 -1.74 8.74
C PRO A 485 -19.28 -0.43 7.99
N VAL A 486 -19.63 -0.53 6.70
CA VAL A 486 -20.22 0.59 5.96
C VAL A 486 -21.74 0.40 6.00
N PRO A 487 -22.49 1.25 6.74
CA PRO A 487 -23.94 1.22 6.74
C PRO A 487 -24.51 1.26 5.31
N PRO A 488 -25.41 0.34 4.92
CA PRO A 488 -25.99 0.33 3.57
C PRO A 488 -26.69 1.64 3.21
N GLU A 489 -27.24 2.35 4.19
CA GLU A 489 -27.90 3.64 3.96
C GLU A 489 -26.92 4.70 3.42
N LEU A 490 -25.64 4.64 3.81
CA LEU A 490 -24.60 5.53 3.30
C LEU A 490 -24.25 5.22 1.83
N ILE A 491 -24.21 3.94 1.45
CA ILE A 491 -23.96 3.55 0.06
C ILE A 491 -25.14 3.98 -0.82
N ASN A 492 -26.37 3.72 -0.38
CA ASN A 492 -27.57 4.13 -1.10
C ASN A 492 -27.63 5.65 -1.30
N LEU A 493 -27.17 6.44 -0.33
CA LEU A 493 -27.09 7.90 -0.45
C LEU A 493 -26.13 8.31 -1.58
N LEU A 494 -24.95 7.70 -1.64
CA LEU A 494 -23.93 8.01 -2.67
C LEU A 494 -24.38 7.58 -4.06
N GLN A 495 -25.12 6.48 -4.16
CA GLN A 495 -25.74 6.03 -5.42
C GLN A 495 -26.82 7.00 -5.93
N LYS A 496 -27.37 7.87 -5.08
CA LYS A 496 -28.29 8.94 -5.49
C LYS A 496 -27.60 10.29 -5.75
N SER A 497 -26.27 10.35 -5.66
CA SER A 497 -25.55 11.61 -5.89
C SER A 497 -25.75 12.11 -7.32
N ASP A 498 -25.95 13.41 -7.47
CA ASP A 498 -26.00 14.07 -8.79
C ASP A 498 -24.58 14.31 -9.36
N SER A 499 -23.52 13.99 -8.60
CA SER A 499 -22.14 14.05 -9.10
C SER A 499 -21.89 12.86 -10.04
N PRO A 500 -21.60 13.08 -11.34
CA PRO A 500 -21.47 11.98 -12.30
C PRO A 500 -20.40 10.96 -11.92
N LEU A 501 -19.25 11.43 -11.42
CA LEU A 501 -18.17 10.56 -10.98
C LEU A 501 -18.52 9.80 -9.71
N LEU A 502 -19.12 10.46 -8.71
CA LEU A 502 -19.48 9.79 -7.45
C LEU A 502 -20.55 8.73 -7.69
N HIS A 503 -21.55 9.04 -8.51
CA HIS A 503 -22.58 8.10 -8.94
C HIS A 503 -21.96 6.90 -9.68
N GLN A 504 -21.08 7.15 -10.67
CA GLN A 504 -20.39 6.10 -11.42
C GLN A 504 -19.64 5.13 -10.47
N ILE A 505 -18.82 5.68 -9.58
CA ILE A 505 -17.98 4.90 -8.66
C ILE A 505 -18.80 3.96 -7.77
N PHE A 506 -19.96 4.41 -7.29
CA PHE A 506 -20.79 3.63 -6.36
C PHE A 506 -21.85 2.73 -7.04
N THR A 507 -22.11 2.93 -8.34
CA THR A 507 -23.01 2.06 -9.12
C THR A 507 -22.26 0.93 -9.83
N ASP A 508 -21.09 1.22 -10.42
CA ASP A 508 -20.26 0.21 -11.09
C ASP A 508 -19.81 -0.90 -10.11
N SER A 509 -19.59 -0.54 -8.83
CA SER A 509 -19.20 -1.47 -7.77
C SER A 509 -20.20 -2.62 -7.49
N GLU A 510 -21.47 -2.47 -7.87
CA GLU A 510 -22.48 -3.53 -7.75
C GLU A 510 -22.45 -4.51 -8.93
N THR A 511 -22.04 -4.05 -10.12
CA THR A 511 -22.11 -4.85 -11.36
C THR A 511 -21.00 -5.91 -11.48
N GLU A 512 -19.84 -5.69 -10.86
CA GLU A 512 -18.73 -6.67 -10.87
C GLU A 512 -18.87 -7.79 -9.83
N ASN A 513 -19.85 -7.74 -8.91
CA ASN A 513 -20.07 -8.77 -7.89
C ASN A 513 -21.52 -9.33 -7.83
N PRO A 514 -22.03 -10.00 -8.88
CA PRO A 514 -23.39 -10.55 -8.88
C PRO A 514 -23.57 -11.79 -7.98
N THR A 515 -22.47 -12.39 -7.50
CA THR A 515 -22.47 -13.68 -6.77
C THR A 515 -22.58 -13.55 -5.24
N THR A 516 -22.54 -12.34 -4.68
CA THR A 516 -22.64 -12.13 -3.22
C THR A 516 -24.08 -11.95 -2.73
N LYS A 517 -25.01 -12.83 -3.12
CA LYS A 517 -26.35 -12.95 -2.49
C LYS A 517 -26.33 -13.62 -1.10
N GLY A 518 -25.22 -13.54 -0.39
CA GLY A 518 -25.05 -14.02 0.98
C GLY A 518 -23.80 -13.42 1.61
N LEU A 519 -23.86 -12.17 2.07
CA LEU A 519 -22.81 -11.58 2.90
C LEU A 519 -22.72 -12.29 4.25
N SER A 520 -21.96 -13.38 4.30
CA SER A 520 -20.98 -13.48 5.39
C SER A 520 -20.17 -12.19 5.33
N LYS A 521 -20.31 -11.29 6.31
CA LYS A 521 -19.56 -10.02 6.40
C LYS A 521 -18.06 -10.30 6.20
N VAL A 522 -17.54 -10.04 5.01
CA VAL A 522 -16.12 -10.25 4.70
C VAL A 522 -15.36 -9.16 5.43
N THR A 523 -14.55 -9.57 6.40
CA THR A 523 -13.76 -8.65 7.25
C THR A 523 -12.56 -8.09 6.50
N VAL A 524 -11.99 -6.99 7.01
CA VAL A 524 -10.77 -6.37 6.45
C VAL A 524 -9.64 -7.39 6.31
N VAL A 525 -9.39 -8.15 7.38
CA VAL A 525 -8.35 -9.19 7.39
C VAL A 525 -8.65 -10.29 6.39
N SER A 526 -9.91 -10.68 6.18
CA SER A 526 -10.26 -11.68 5.17
C SER A 526 -9.98 -11.16 3.75
N LYS A 527 -10.38 -9.92 3.44
CA LYS A 527 -10.08 -9.28 2.14
C LYS A 527 -8.58 -9.19 1.91
N PHE A 528 -7.86 -8.78 2.94
CA PHE A 528 -6.41 -8.64 2.89
C PHE A 528 -5.71 -9.98 2.66
N LYS A 529 -6.07 -11.01 3.45
CA LYS A 529 -5.53 -12.37 3.29
C LYS A 529 -5.75 -12.89 1.87
N ASN A 530 -6.97 -12.77 1.33
CA ASN A 530 -7.28 -13.21 -0.04
C ASN A 530 -6.47 -12.45 -1.09
N SER A 531 -6.31 -11.13 -0.93
CA SER A 531 -5.54 -10.30 -1.86
C SER A 531 -4.05 -10.67 -1.84
N LEU A 532 -3.50 -10.89 -0.64
CA LEU A 532 -2.12 -11.32 -0.47
C LEU A 532 -1.91 -12.74 -1.01
N GLU A 533 -2.84 -13.67 -0.78
CA GLU A 533 -2.80 -15.01 -1.39
C GLU A 533 -2.79 -14.96 -2.92
N SER A 534 -3.55 -14.05 -3.54
CA SER A 534 -3.51 -13.81 -4.98
C SER A 534 -2.14 -13.33 -5.44
N LEU A 535 -1.54 -12.36 -4.73
CA LEU A 535 -0.19 -11.89 -5.01
C LEU A 535 0.83 -13.02 -4.88
N MET A 536 0.76 -13.80 -3.80
CA MET A 536 1.66 -14.93 -3.60
C MET A 536 1.50 -15.97 -4.72
N LYS A 537 0.28 -16.26 -5.20
CA LYS A 537 0.07 -17.17 -6.35
C LYS A 537 0.77 -16.67 -7.61
N ILE A 538 0.76 -15.36 -7.86
CA ILE A 538 1.50 -14.76 -8.98
C ILE A 538 3.01 -14.95 -8.77
N LEU A 539 3.53 -14.66 -7.58
CA LEU A 539 4.96 -14.81 -7.32
C LEU A 539 5.44 -16.26 -7.48
N HIS A 540 4.69 -17.25 -6.99
CA HIS A 540 5.02 -18.67 -7.14
C HIS A 540 4.97 -19.16 -8.58
N SER A 541 4.24 -18.48 -9.48
CA SER A 541 4.19 -18.82 -10.91
C SER A 541 5.20 -18.04 -11.77
N THR A 542 6.10 -17.29 -11.12
CA THR A 542 7.17 -16.52 -11.77
C THR A 542 8.53 -16.96 -11.29
N THR A 543 9.58 -16.68 -12.06
CA THR A 543 10.96 -16.69 -11.57
C THR A 543 11.21 -15.38 -10.82
N PRO A 544 11.44 -15.41 -9.51
CA PRO A 544 11.63 -14.21 -8.73
C PRO A 544 13.10 -13.76 -8.71
N HIS A 545 13.28 -12.46 -8.49
CA HIS A 545 14.55 -11.76 -8.43
C HIS A 545 14.49 -10.75 -7.28
N TYR A 546 15.34 -10.90 -6.27
CA TYR A 546 15.23 -10.10 -5.03
C TYR A 546 16.24 -8.97 -4.97
N THR A 547 15.74 -7.77 -4.65
CA THR A 547 16.55 -6.62 -4.27
C THR A 547 16.21 -6.18 -2.85
N ARG A 548 17.22 -6.12 -1.98
CA ARG A 548 17.12 -5.67 -0.59
C ARG A 548 17.63 -4.24 -0.47
N CYS A 549 16.70 -3.30 -0.32
CA CYS A 549 16.98 -1.90 -0.07
C CYS A 549 17.29 -1.67 1.42
N ILE A 550 18.39 -0.99 1.71
CA ILE A 550 18.86 -0.67 3.06
C ILE A 550 18.93 0.84 3.24
N LYS A 551 18.36 1.31 4.36
CA LYS A 551 18.47 2.70 4.79
C LYS A 551 19.83 2.93 5.46
N SER A 552 20.68 3.79 4.89
CA SER A 552 21.97 4.14 5.50
C SER A 552 21.77 5.05 6.71
N ILE A 553 22.16 4.58 7.91
CA ILE A 553 22.12 5.37 9.15
C ILE A 553 23.23 6.44 9.13
N LEU A 554 24.40 6.14 8.54
CA LEU A 554 25.53 7.06 8.44
C LEU A 554 25.22 8.29 7.57
N ALA A 555 24.47 8.11 6.48
CA ALA A 555 24.05 9.22 5.62
C ALA A 555 22.98 10.11 6.28
N CYS A 556 22.14 9.52 7.15
CA CYS A 556 21.15 10.26 7.93
C CYS A 556 21.79 11.07 9.08
N LEU A 557 22.84 10.54 9.72
CA LEU A 557 23.57 11.18 10.82
C LEU A 557 24.52 12.30 10.39
N LEU A 558 25.02 12.29 9.14
CA LEU A 558 25.73 13.44 8.57
C LEU A 558 24.87 14.72 8.55
N TRP A 559 23.55 14.60 8.78
CA TRP A 559 22.60 15.71 8.93
C TRP A 559 22.11 15.96 10.36
N THR A 560 22.38 15.08 11.33
CA THR A 560 21.97 15.28 12.73
C THR A 560 23.12 14.91 13.68
N LYS A 561 23.73 15.93 14.30
CA LYS A 561 24.78 15.80 15.32
C LYS A 561 24.29 14.98 16.54
N SER A 562 24.40 13.65 16.52
CA SER A 562 24.28 12.84 17.75
C SER A 562 24.84 11.42 17.58
N ASP A 563 25.89 11.08 18.34
CA ASP A 563 26.73 9.89 18.18
C ASP A 563 26.24 8.58 18.86
N SER A 564 24.97 8.47 19.28
CA SER A 564 24.55 7.36 20.17
C SER A 564 23.86 6.15 19.52
N PHE A 565 23.68 6.09 18.19
CA PHE A 565 22.88 5.03 17.53
C PHE A 565 23.68 3.96 16.74
N LEU A 566 25.02 3.99 16.81
CA LEU A 566 25.91 3.25 15.90
C LEU A 566 25.87 1.71 16.00
N SER A 567 25.44 1.11 17.12
CA SER A 567 25.55 -0.35 17.34
C SER A 567 24.26 -1.15 17.08
N LEU A 568 23.07 -0.59 17.26
CA LEU A 568 21.81 -1.35 17.11
C LEU A 568 21.37 -1.53 15.65
N GLY A 569 21.66 -0.57 14.78
CA GLY A 569 21.20 -0.58 13.39
C GLY A 569 21.87 -1.65 12.52
N LEU A 570 23.16 -1.91 12.74
CA LEU A 570 23.95 -2.94 12.04
C LEU A 570 23.52 -4.37 12.42
N LEU A 571 23.14 -4.60 13.67
CA LEU A 571 22.61 -5.89 14.14
C LEU A 571 21.19 -6.17 13.64
N PHE A 572 20.34 -5.13 13.53
CA PHE A 572 19.05 -5.23 12.86
C PHE A 572 19.24 -5.58 11.38
N THR A 573 20.13 -4.90 10.65
CA THR A 573 20.36 -5.16 9.21
C THR A 573 20.91 -6.54 8.91
N PHE A 574 21.80 -7.11 9.74
CA PHE A 574 22.32 -8.46 9.50
C PHE A 574 21.24 -9.56 9.56
N SER A 575 20.26 -9.42 10.46
CA SER A 575 19.11 -10.35 10.55
C SER A 575 18.18 -10.27 9.34
N PHE A 576 18.20 -9.15 8.60
CA PHE A 576 17.43 -8.95 7.36
C PHE A 576 18.16 -9.43 6.09
N ILE A 577 19.50 -9.52 6.14
CA ILE A 577 20.35 -9.85 4.97
C ILE A 577 20.61 -11.37 4.87
N CYS A 578 20.72 -12.06 6.01
CA CYS A 578 21.08 -13.47 6.02
C CYS A 578 20.13 -14.27 6.94
N PRO A 579 19.22 -15.12 6.41
CA PRO A 579 18.38 -15.99 7.23
C PRO A 579 19.17 -17.14 7.89
N ILE A 580 20.46 -17.25 7.60
CA ILE A 580 21.38 -18.25 8.13
C ILE A 580 21.66 -17.92 9.60
N SER A 581 21.37 -18.84 10.51
CA SER A 581 21.83 -18.68 11.90
C SER A 581 23.34 -18.87 11.93
N MET A 582 24.08 -17.86 12.40
CA MET A 582 25.44 -18.12 12.91
C MET A 582 25.37 -18.97 14.18
#